data_AF-A0AAU9VYK4-F1
#
_entry.id   AF-A0AAU9VYK4-F1
#
_cell.length_a   1.000
_cell.length_b   1.000
_cell.length_c   1.000
_cell.angle_alpha   90.00
_cell.angle_beta   90.00
_cell.angle_gamma   90.00
#
_symmetry.space_group_name_H-M   'P 1'
#
loop_
_entity.id
_entity.type
_entity.pdbx_description
1 polymer ?
#
loop_
_entity_poly.entity_id
_entity_poly.type
_entity_poly.pdbx_seq_one_letter_code
_entity_poly.pdbx_strand_id
1 'polypeptide(L)'
;IFLFCLFIFYVTKGIGWIYRYPAHSCKNIRDVGDSKGDGEYWIDPAKNGKPFKVYCDMTTDGGGWLLISNIVKGALPIQPSLWESYDGISLYKRGNIVLNRSAMKELRSNVSFTQLRFFCSKQQGSTFHVTTAANSTGEAVVQYFSGQTDARPDACGSFVRMEDDNSAMSQVCKEWGSNSFNKSTNKWSKAQNYEKRLYHHVVRVWFKYHWLISQELKRYECDDFQDNVSTGDFWKIYVR
;
A
#
# COMPACT_ATOMS: atom_id res chain seq x y z
N ILE A 1 56.56 -5.82 19.45
CA ILE A 1 55.95 -6.36 18.21
C ILE A 1 54.46 -6.10 18.31
N PHE A 2 53.98 -4.99 17.72
CA PHE A 2 52.56 -4.61 17.71
C PHE A 2 51.92 -5.28 16.49
N LEU A 3 50.99 -6.21 16.73
CA LEU A 3 50.22 -6.86 15.67
C LEU A 3 49.04 -5.94 15.32
N PHE A 4 49.18 -5.14 14.27
CA PHE A 4 48.05 -4.44 13.66
C PHE A 4 47.15 -5.48 12.99
N CYS A 5 46.02 -5.81 13.62
CA CYS A 5 44.98 -6.61 13.00
C CYS A 5 44.28 -5.75 11.94
N LEU A 6 44.68 -5.90 10.68
CA LEU A 6 44.02 -5.28 9.55
C LEU A 6 42.65 -5.95 9.37
N PHE A 7 41.60 -5.38 9.98
CA PHE A 7 40.23 -5.75 9.63
C PHE A 7 39.95 -5.23 8.22
N ILE A 8 40.19 -6.07 7.22
CA ILE A 8 39.60 -5.88 5.90
C ILE A 8 38.10 -6.08 6.11
N PHE A 9 37.35 -4.98 6.23
CA PHE A 9 35.91 -5.03 6.04
C PHE A 9 35.66 -5.45 4.60
N TYR A 10 35.45 -6.74 4.37
CA TYR A 10 34.73 -7.16 3.18
C TYR A 10 33.37 -6.48 3.25
N VAL A 11 33.13 -5.48 2.40
CA VAL A 11 31.78 -4.98 2.17
C VAL A 11 31.00 -6.15 1.57
N THR A 12 30.30 -6.89 2.41
CA THR A 12 29.32 -7.87 1.96
C THR A 12 28.33 -7.11 1.07
N LYS A 13 28.18 -7.56 -0.18
CA LYS A 13 27.19 -6.97 -1.08
C LYS A 13 25.81 -7.37 -0.54
N GLY A 14 25.15 -6.45 0.17
CA GLY A 14 23.83 -6.70 0.73
C GLY A 14 22.79 -6.99 -0.36
N ILE A 15 21.80 -7.83 -0.03
CA ILE A 15 20.73 -8.19 -0.94
C ILE A 15 19.85 -6.98 -1.26
N GLY A 16 19.34 -6.95 -2.49
CA GLY A 16 18.52 -5.87 -3.03
C GLY A 16 19.28 -4.60 -3.42
N TRP A 17 20.61 -4.54 -3.25
CA TRP A 17 21.37 -3.34 -3.59
C TRP A 17 21.67 -3.21 -5.08
N ILE A 18 21.86 -4.35 -5.76
CA ILE A 18 22.21 -4.39 -7.18
C ILE A 18 21.44 -5.50 -7.90
N TYR A 19 21.29 -5.36 -9.21
CA TYR A 19 20.60 -6.31 -10.08
C TYR A 19 21.06 -7.77 -9.91
N ARG A 20 22.36 -8.01 -9.71
CA ARG A 20 22.92 -9.38 -9.56
C ARG A 20 22.65 -10.04 -8.20
N TYR A 21 22.24 -9.27 -7.20
CA TYR A 21 21.88 -9.75 -5.86
C TYR A 21 20.53 -9.18 -5.47
N PRO A 22 19.44 -9.53 -6.18
CA PRO A 22 18.12 -9.08 -5.83
C PRO A 22 17.68 -9.73 -4.51
N ALA A 23 16.81 -9.06 -3.77
CA ALA A 23 16.12 -9.70 -2.65
C ALA A 23 14.80 -10.31 -3.09
N HIS A 24 14.18 -11.11 -2.22
CA HIS A 24 12.84 -11.63 -2.50
C HIS A 24 11.76 -10.55 -2.38
N SER A 25 11.90 -9.65 -1.41
CA SER A 25 10.95 -8.57 -1.10
C SER A 25 11.61 -7.48 -0.26
N CYS A 26 10.95 -6.32 -0.11
CA CYS A 26 11.39 -5.28 0.82
C CYS A 26 11.52 -5.81 2.26
N LYS A 27 10.56 -6.65 2.69
CA LYS A 27 10.61 -7.31 3.99
C LYS A 27 11.83 -8.22 4.12
N ASN A 28 12.18 -8.99 3.09
CA ASN A 28 13.38 -9.82 3.13
C ASN A 28 14.67 -8.99 3.32
N ILE A 29 14.81 -7.85 2.62
CA ILE A 29 15.96 -6.94 2.80
C ILE A 29 16.03 -6.43 4.25
N ARG A 30 14.87 -6.04 4.80
CA ARG A 30 14.76 -5.54 6.17
C ARG A 30 15.15 -6.61 7.19
N ASP A 31 14.60 -7.81 7.06
CA ASP A 31 14.77 -8.90 8.02
C ASP A 31 16.21 -9.42 8.07
N VAL A 32 16.96 -9.38 6.95
CA VAL A 32 18.38 -9.79 6.94
C VAL A 32 19.37 -8.68 7.32
N GLY A 33 18.87 -7.47 7.61
CA GLY A 33 19.72 -6.34 8.03
C GLY A 33 20.42 -5.58 6.90
N ASP A 34 20.07 -5.84 5.63
CA ASP A 34 20.67 -5.19 4.46
C ASP A 34 19.99 -3.87 4.07
N SER A 35 19.07 -3.37 4.89
CA SER A 35 18.44 -2.07 4.65
C SER A 35 19.45 -0.92 4.74
N LYS A 36 19.40 0.00 3.76
CA LYS A 36 20.08 1.29 3.74
C LYS A 36 19.14 2.48 3.98
N GLY A 37 17.96 2.23 4.52
CA GLY A 37 16.88 3.22 4.66
C GLY A 37 15.88 3.19 3.50
N ASP A 38 15.00 4.18 3.45
CA ASP A 38 13.92 4.24 2.45
C ASP A 38 14.48 4.52 1.06
N GLY A 39 13.93 3.85 0.04
CA GLY A 39 14.33 4.12 -1.34
C GLY A 39 14.24 2.93 -2.26
N GLU A 40 15.06 2.97 -3.31
CA GLU A 40 15.04 1.97 -4.36
C GLU A 40 15.86 0.74 -4.05
N TYR A 41 15.25 -0.43 -4.23
CA TYR A 41 15.90 -1.73 -4.11
C TYR A 41 15.53 -2.62 -5.28
N TRP A 42 16.40 -3.59 -5.57
CA TRP A 42 16.17 -4.64 -6.55
C TRP A 42 15.48 -5.84 -5.88
N ILE A 43 14.36 -6.27 -6.42
CA ILE A 43 13.69 -7.50 -5.96
C ILE A 43 13.44 -8.46 -7.13
N ASP A 44 13.37 -9.75 -6.83
CA ASP A 44 12.93 -10.82 -7.72
C ASP A 44 11.88 -11.69 -7.00
N PRO A 45 10.61 -11.24 -6.95
CA PRO A 45 9.55 -11.96 -6.26
C PRO A 45 9.34 -13.39 -6.75
N ALA A 46 9.37 -13.59 -8.08
CA ALA A 46 9.14 -14.89 -8.70
C ALA A 46 10.37 -15.80 -8.67
N LYS A 47 11.54 -15.30 -8.24
CA LYS A 47 12.83 -16.02 -8.23
C LYS A 47 13.19 -16.62 -9.59
N ASN A 48 12.88 -15.88 -10.66
CA ASN A 48 13.02 -16.35 -12.04
C ASN A 48 14.21 -15.71 -12.77
N GLY A 49 15.04 -14.94 -12.06
CA GLY A 49 16.20 -14.26 -12.63
C GLY A 49 15.84 -13.00 -13.42
N LYS A 50 14.65 -12.42 -13.21
CA LYS A 50 14.24 -11.14 -13.80
C LYS A 50 13.99 -10.05 -12.74
N PRO A 51 15.04 -9.55 -12.06
CA PRO A 51 14.88 -8.50 -11.07
C PRO A 51 14.44 -7.17 -11.65
N PHE A 52 13.69 -6.42 -10.86
CA PHE A 52 13.33 -5.03 -11.15
C PHE A 52 13.44 -4.16 -9.90
N LYS A 53 13.50 -2.84 -10.12
CA LYS A 53 13.55 -1.87 -9.02
C LYS A 53 12.17 -1.59 -8.47
N VAL A 54 12.09 -1.43 -7.17
CA VAL A 54 10.88 -1.03 -6.43
C VAL A 54 11.21 0.01 -5.38
N TYR A 55 10.20 0.70 -4.88
CA TYR A 55 10.35 1.53 -3.68
C TYR A 55 10.03 0.72 -2.42
N CYS A 56 10.97 0.72 -1.48
CA CYS A 56 10.78 0.16 -0.16
C CYS A 56 10.81 1.27 0.90
N ASP A 57 9.82 1.26 1.78
CA ASP A 57 9.85 1.99 3.05
C ASP A 57 10.35 1.03 4.14
N MET A 58 11.56 1.33 4.62
CA MET A 58 12.35 0.55 5.56
C MET A 58 12.36 1.16 6.97
N THR A 59 11.72 2.33 7.17
CA THR A 59 11.74 3.06 8.44
C THR A 59 10.41 2.95 9.19
N THR A 60 9.28 3.08 8.50
CA THR A 60 7.98 3.27 9.14
C THR A 60 7.44 1.97 9.73
N ASP A 61 7.00 1.99 10.99
CA ASP A 61 6.46 0.82 11.71
C ASP A 61 7.39 -0.40 11.62
N GLY A 62 8.70 -0.20 11.76
CA GLY A 62 9.68 -1.28 11.66
C GLY A 62 10.09 -1.66 10.23
N GLY A 63 9.51 -1.03 9.19
CA GLY A 63 9.97 -1.11 7.81
C GLY A 63 9.59 -2.39 7.05
N GLY A 64 10.23 -2.59 5.89
CA GLY A 64 10.01 -3.73 5.00
C GLY A 64 8.81 -3.58 4.07
N TRP A 65 8.25 -2.38 3.97
CA TRP A 65 7.06 -2.08 3.20
C TRP A 65 7.38 -1.89 1.71
N LEU A 66 6.74 -2.67 0.85
CA LEU A 66 6.78 -2.52 -0.61
C LEU A 66 5.64 -1.61 -1.08
N LEU A 67 5.94 -0.53 -1.80
CA LEU A 67 4.94 0.33 -2.43
C LEU A 67 4.28 -0.36 -3.63
N ILE A 68 2.95 -0.56 -3.57
CA ILE A 68 2.19 -1.26 -4.62
C ILE A 68 1.19 -0.36 -5.37
N SER A 69 0.81 0.76 -4.75
CA SER A 69 -0.05 1.77 -5.35
C SER A 69 0.49 3.12 -4.96
N ASN A 70 0.71 4.00 -5.93
CA ASN A 70 1.27 5.33 -5.71
C ASN A 70 0.51 6.32 -6.57
N ILE A 71 -0.48 6.99 -5.98
CA ILE A 71 -1.25 8.01 -6.65
C ILE A 71 -0.93 9.34 -5.99
N VAL A 72 -0.46 10.30 -6.77
CA VAL A 72 -0.13 11.65 -6.30
C VAL A 72 -0.80 12.66 -7.22
N LYS A 73 -1.50 13.63 -6.62
CA LYS A 73 -2.03 14.77 -7.36
C LYS A 73 -0.86 15.65 -7.78
N GLY A 74 -0.48 15.58 -9.05
CA GLY A 74 0.46 16.50 -9.68
C GLY A 74 -0.25 17.74 -10.26
N ALA A 75 0.41 18.43 -11.20
CA ALA A 75 -0.22 19.51 -11.96
C ALA A 75 -1.35 19.00 -12.87
N LEU A 76 -1.18 17.80 -13.44
CA LEU A 76 -2.16 17.17 -14.32
C LEU A 76 -3.30 16.49 -13.52
N PRO A 77 -4.45 16.21 -14.17
CA PRO A 77 -5.51 15.39 -13.58
C PRO A 77 -5.00 13.99 -13.18
N ILE A 78 -5.56 13.43 -12.12
CA ILE A 78 -5.21 12.08 -11.68
C ILE A 78 -5.72 11.06 -12.72
N GLN A 79 -4.79 10.33 -13.32
CA GLN A 79 -5.03 9.23 -14.25
C GLN A 79 -4.49 7.91 -13.71
N PRO A 80 -5.26 7.12 -12.93
CA PRO A 80 -4.80 5.84 -12.42
C PRO A 80 -4.63 4.85 -13.57
N SER A 81 -3.41 4.35 -13.75
CA SER A 81 -3.14 3.26 -14.68
C SER A 81 -3.32 1.94 -13.95
N LEU A 82 -4.29 1.14 -14.40
CA LEU A 82 -4.52 -0.22 -13.91
C LEU A 82 -3.50 -1.16 -14.56
N TRP A 83 -2.67 -1.80 -13.74
CA TRP A 83 -1.66 -2.76 -14.17
C TRP A 83 -2.15 -4.18 -13.97
N GLU A 84 -2.00 -5.01 -15.01
CA GLU A 84 -2.47 -6.40 -15.01
C GLU A 84 -1.45 -7.40 -14.46
N SER A 85 -0.20 -6.95 -14.30
CA SER A 85 0.91 -7.70 -13.71
C SER A 85 1.56 -6.90 -12.60
N TYR A 86 2.12 -7.58 -11.60
CA TYR A 86 2.70 -6.94 -10.42
C TYR A 86 3.99 -6.16 -10.71
N ASP A 87 4.70 -6.46 -11.80
CA ASP A 87 5.93 -5.76 -12.21
C ASP A 87 5.68 -4.28 -12.56
N GLY A 88 4.42 -3.89 -12.80
CA GLY A 88 3.99 -2.49 -12.93
C GLY A 88 4.40 -1.60 -11.75
N ILE A 89 4.63 -2.17 -10.55
CA ILE A 89 5.14 -1.41 -9.39
C ILE A 89 6.54 -0.82 -9.62
N SER A 90 7.29 -1.33 -10.60
CA SER A 90 8.58 -0.75 -11.01
C SER A 90 8.46 0.66 -11.59
N LEU A 91 7.26 1.07 -11.99
CA LEU A 91 6.97 2.34 -12.65
C LEU A 91 6.44 3.40 -11.69
N TYR A 92 6.58 3.20 -10.37
CA TYR A 92 6.06 4.10 -9.33
C TYR A 92 6.50 5.59 -9.49
N LYS A 93 7.61 5.86 -10.19
CA LYS A 93 8.10 7.21 -10.52
C LYS A 93 7.44 7.85 -11.75
N ARG A 94 6.85 7.05 -12.64
CA ARG A 94 6.39 7.50 -13.98
C ARG A 94 4.92 7.91 -14.01
N GLY A 95 4.16 7.63 -12.97
CA GLY A 95 2.74 7.99 -12.93
C GLY A 95 2.00 7.38 -11.76
N ASN A 96 0.67 7.45 -11.83
CA ASN A 96 -0.23 6.93 -10.82
C ASN A 96 -0.43 5.44 -11.02
N ILE A 97 0.39 4.62 -10.36
CA ILE A 97 0.32 3.16 -10.47
C ILE A 97 -0.75 2.60 -9.54
N VAL A 98 -1.56 1.67 -10.07
CA VAL A 98 -2.49 0.86 -9.29
C VAL A 98 -2.50 -0.55 -9.85
N LEU A 99 -2.19 -1.55 -9.03
CA LEU A 99 -2.34 -2.95 -9.43
C LEU A 99 -3.83 -3.32 -9.50
N ASN A 100 -4.21 -4.12 -10.49
CA ASN A 100 -5.54 -4.72 -10.52
C ASN A 100 -5.61 -5.96 -9.59
N ARG A 101 -6.77 -6.64 -9.57
CA ARG A 101 -6.97 -7.79 -8.68
C ARG A 101 -6.05 -8.96 -9.04
N SER A 102 -5.87 -9.25 -10.32
CA SER A 102 -5.02 -10.33 -10.81
C SER A 102 -3.54 -10.11 -10.46
N ALA A 103 -3.03 -8.90 -10.71
CA ALA A 103 -1.68 -8.50 -10.33
C ALA A 103 -1.44 -8.60 -8.82
N MET A 104 -2.42 -8.19 -8.01
CA MET A 104 -2.35 -8.33 -6.56
C MET A 104 -2.31 -9.79 -6.09
N LYS A 105 -3.11 -10.65 -6.72
CA LYS A 105 -3.13 -12.09 -6.44
C LYS A 105 -1.81 -12.76 -6.83
N GLU A 106 -1.27 -12.38 -7.98
CA GLU A 106 0.05 -12.83 -8.45
C GLU A 106 1.16 -12.36 -7.51
N LEU A 107 1.19 -11.08 -7.13
CA LEU A 107 2.16 -10.53 -6.19
C LEU A 107 2.13 -11.29 -4.86
N ARG A 108 0.93 -11.56 -4.32
CA ARG A 108 0.80 -12.27 -3.05
C ARG A 108 1.30 -13.71 -3.15
N SER A 109 1.10 -14.36 -4.29
CA SER A 109 1.57 -15.72 -4.53
C SER A 109 3.10 -15.80 -4.57
N ASN A 110 3.76 -14.72 -4.99
CA ASN A 110 5.22 -14.63 -5.04
C ASN A 110 5.84 -14.12 -3.72
N VAL A 111 5.29 -13.08 -3.10
CA VAL A 111 5.90 -12.42 -1.91
C VAL A 111 5.32 -12.91 -0.58
N SER A 112 4.13 -13.51 -0.57
CA SER A 112 3.43 -13.98 0.64
C SER A 112 3.26 -12.93 1.74
N PHE A 113 3.00 -11.68 1.36
CA PHE A 113 2.76 -10.59 2.31
C PHE A 113 1.52 -10.87 3.19
N THR A 114 1.56 -10.35 4.41
CA THR A 114 0.56 -10.60 5.48
C THR A 114 -0.02 -9.31 6.06
N GLN A 115 0.50 -8.15 5.65
CA GLN A 115 -0.07 -6.86 6.04
C GLN A 115 -0.21 -5.93 4.85
N LEU A 116 -1.23 -5.07 4.93
CA LEU A 116 -1.42 -3.91 4.07
C LEU A 116 -1.29 -2.64 4.91
N ARG A 117 -0.79 -1.58 4.29
CA ARG A 117 -0.78 -0.23 4.85
C ARG A 117 -1.44 0.73 3.88
N PHE A 118 -2.48 1.39 4.35
CA PHE A 118 -3.25 2.38 3.61
C PHE A 118 -2.86 3.76 4.11
N PHE A 119 -2.33 4.59 3.23
CA PHE A 119 -1.83 5.91 3.57
C PHE A 119 -2.28 6.95 2.54
N CYS A 120 -3.24 7.79 2.90
CA CYS A 120 -3.59 8.96 2.12
C CYS A 120 -3.48 10.22 2.98
N SER A 121 -3.18 11.35 2.33
CA SER A 121 -3.08 12.64 3.01
C SER A 121 -3.41 13.76 2.04
N LYS A 122 -4.09 14.79 2.55
CA LYS A 122 -4.33 16.05 1.84
C LYS A 122 -3.54 17.16 2.48
N GLN A 123 -2.89 17.98 1.66
CA GLN A 123 -2.07 19.11 2.12
C GLN A 123 -2.87 20.11 2.96
N GLN A 124 -4.15 20.26 2.66
CA GLN A 124 -5.09 21.14 3.36
C GLN A 124 -6.16 20.35 4.14
N GLY A 125 -5.86 19.11 4.53
CA GLY A 125 -6.82 18.23 5.18
C GLY A 125 -6.17 17.27 6.17
N SER A 126 -6.84 16.15 6.41
CA SER A 126 -6.37 15.09 7.30
C SER A 126 -5.51 14.06 6.57
N THR A 127 -4.87 13.24 7.39
CA THR A 127 -4.09 12.08 7.04
C THR A 127 -4.82 10.85 7.57
N PHE A 128 -5.18 9.95 6.65
CA PHE A 128 -5.60 8.61 6.99
C PHE A 128 -4.44 7.64 6.77
N HIS A 129 -3.95 7.07 7.87
CA HIS A 129 -2.79 6.19 7.87
C HIS A 129 -3.03 4.99 8.80
N VAL A 130 -3.29 3.83 8.21
CA VAL A 130 -3.59 2.61 8.98
C VAL A 130 -2.84 1.41 8.41
N THR A 131 -2.52 0.46 9.27
CA THR A 131 -2.05 -0.89 8.89
C THR A 131 -3.11 -1.91 9.23
N THR A 132 -3.17 -3.02 8.49
CA THR A 132 -4.00 -4.15 8.88
C THR A 132 -3.47 -4.77 10.18
N ALA A 133 -4.38 -5.12 11.09
CA ALA A 133 -4.02 -5.75 12.36
C ALA A 133 -3.33 -7.11 12.12
N ALA A 134 -2.36 -7.47 12.97
CA ALA A 134 -1.67 -8.75 12.92
C ALA A 134 -2.52 -9.88 13.55
N ASN A 135 -3.74 -10.08 13.03
CA ASN A 135 -4.69 -11.08 13.50
C ASN A 135 -5.55 -11.58 12.33
N SER A 136 -6.48 -12.51 12.59
CA SER A 136 -7.35 -13.09 11.56
C SER A 136 -8.26 -12.06 10.86
N THR A 137 -8.67 -11.01 11.57
CA THR A 137 -9.50 -9.94 10.97
C THR A 137 -8.71 -9.05 10.02
N GLY A 138 -7.45 -8.75 10.34
CA GLY A 138 -6.54 -8.07 9.42
C GLY A 138 -6.16 -8.94 8.22
N GLU A 139 -5.92 -10.24 8.43
CA GLU A 139 -5.71 -11.19 7.32
C GLU A 139 -6.89 -11.20 6.35
N ALA A 140 -8.14 -11.15 6.84
CA ALA A 140 -9.32 -11.06 5.98
C ALA A 140 -9.30 -9.81 5.07
N VAL A 141 -8.73 -8.69 5.55
CA VAL A 141 -8.47 -7.49 4.73
C VAL A 141 -7.44 -7.78 3.66
N VAL A 142 -6.34 -8.43 4.01
CA VAL A 142 -5.30 -8.81 3.04
C VAL A 142 -5.86 -9.75 1.97
N GLN A 143 -6.64 -10.77 2.33
CA GLN A 143 -7.27 -11.69 1.38
C GLN A 143 -8.20 -10.97 0.39
N TYR A 144 -8.99 -10.01 0.89
CA TYR A 144 -9.87 -9.22 0.05
C TYR A 144 -9.07 -8.36 -0.94
N PHE A 145 -8.13 -7.54 -0.45
CA PHE A 145 -7.39 -6.63 -1.33
C PHE A 145 -6.34 -7.35 -2.20
N SER A 146 -5.93 -8.56 -1.83
CA SER A 146 -5.07 -9.42 -2.66
C SER A 146 -5.83 -10.28 -3.67
N GLY A 147 -7.15 -10.12 -3.79
CA GLY A 147 -7.96 -10.88 -4.76
C GLY A 147 -8.14 -12.37 -4.45
N GLN A 148 -7.87 -12.81 -3.22
CA GLN A 148 -8.10 -14.20 -2.80
C GLN A 148 -9.58 -14.47 -2.49
N THR A 149 -10.31 -13.45 -2.04
CA THR A 149 -11.75 -13.51 -1.81
C THR A 149 -12.46 -12.22 -2.22
N ASP A 150 -13.75 -12.31 -2.50
CA ASP A 150 -14.63 -11.15 -2.73
C ASP A 150 -15.55 -10.87 -1.53
N ALA A 151 -15.47 -11.71 -0.48
CA ALA A 151 -16.14 -11.46 0.79
C ALA A 151 -15.55 -10.21 1.44
N ARG A 152 -16.40 -9.21 1.70
CA ARG A 152 -15.96 -7.96 2.32
C ARG A 152 -15.67 -8.18 3.81
N PRO A 153 -14.45 -7.86 4.29
CA PRO A 153 -14.06 -8.03 5.68
C PRO A 153 -14.67 -6.94 6.56
N ASP A 154 -14.79 -7.24 7.85
CA ASP A 154 -15.22 -6.26 8.84
C ASP A 154 -14.18 -5.15 8.99
N ALA A 155 -14.63 -3.92 9.26
CA ALA A 155 -13.75 -2.78 9.45
C ALA A 155 -13.19 -2.70 10.87
N CYS A 156 -14.06 -2.74 11.88
CA CYS A 156 -13.62 -2.68 13.27
C CYS A 156 -12.80 -3.91 13.67
N GLY A 157 -11.67 -3.68 14.35
CA GLY A 157 -10.75 -4.72 14.80
C GLY A 157 -9.74 -5.19 13.75
N SER A 158 -9.95 -4.84 12.47
CA SER A 158 -9.12 -5.32 11.36
C SER A 158 -7.92 -4.41 11.03
N PHE A 159 -7.81 -3.25 11.66
CA PHE A 159 -6.73 -2.29 11.40
C PHE A 159 -6.26 -1.59 12.69
N VAL A 160 -5.05 -1.03 12.61
CA VAL A 160 -4.41 -0.23 13.65
C VAL A 160 -4.09 1.12 13.06
N ARG A 161 -4.37 2.20 13.80
CA ARG A 161 -4.02 3.57 13.42
C ARG A 161 -2.52 3.78 13.61
N MET A 162 -1.89 4.41 12.63
CA MET A 162 -0.49 4.84 12.73
C MET A 162 -0.40 6.11 13.58
N GLU A 163 0.80 6.43 14.07
CA GLU A 163 1.02 7.57 14.98
C GLU A 163 0.61 8.92 14.37
N ASP A 164 0.78 9.08 13.06
CA ASP A 164 0.47 10.27 12.28
C ASP A 164 -0.98 10.29 11.73
N ASP A 165 -1.80 9.29 12.05
CA ASP A 165 -3.20 9.27 11.64
C ASP A 165 -4.05 10.23 12.48
N ASN A 166 -4.54 11.29 11.84
CA ASN A 166 -5.46 12.25 12.44
C ASN A 166 -6.88 12.19 11.82
N SER A 167 -7.15 11.14 11.04
CA SER A 167 -8.40 11.01 10.30
C SER A 167 -9.62 10.82 11.19
N ALA A 168 -10.77 11.32 10.74
CA ALA A 168 -12.06 11.09 11.36
C ALA A 168 -12.59 9.68 11.01
N MET A 169 -12.38 9.22 9.77
CA MET A 169 -12.90 7.94 9.31
C MET A 169 -12.31 6.75 10.06
N SER A 170 -11.05 6.81 10.49
CA SER A 170 -10.44 5.73 11.29
C SER A 170 -11.10 5.55 12.67
N GLN A 171 -11.83 6.56 13.15
CA GLN A 171 -12.49 6.55 14.47
C GLN A 171 -13.90 5.95 14.44
N VAL A 172 -14.50 5.84 13.24
CA VAL A 172 -15.90 5.44 13.05
C VAL A 172 -16.03 4.16 12.23
N CYS A 173 -15.17 3.17 12.46
CA CYS A 173 -15.16 1.90 11.72
C CYS A 173 -16.53 1.21 11.62
N LYS A 174 -17.40 1.34 12.64
CA LYS A 174 -18.76 0.78 12.64
C LYS A 174 -19.65 1.40 11.56
N GLU A 175 -19.39 2.64 11.18
CA GLU A 175 -20.11 3.37 10.14
C GLU A 175 -19.67 3.01 8.72
N TRP A 176 -18.58 2.24 8.56
CA TRP A 176 -18.00 1.94 7.25
C TRP A 176 -18.87 1.01 6.40
N GLY A 177 -18.89 1.31 5.11
CA GLY A 177 -19.64 0.59 4.10
C GLY A 177 -21.15 0.73 4.28
N SER A 178 -21.90 0.48 3.21
CA SER A 178 -23.36 0.50 3.30
C SER A 178 -24.02 -0.63 2.51
N ASN A 179 -25.19 -1.05 2.98
CA ASN A 179 -26.11 -1.91 2.24
C ASN A 179 -26.96 -1.08 1.26
N SER A 180 -27.87 -1.73 0.53
CA SER A 180 -28.75 -1.07 -0.45
C SER A 180 -29.72 -0.06 0.16
N PHE A 181 -29.87 -0.04 1.49
CA PHE A 181 -30.74 0.88 2.25
C PHE A 181 -29.95 1.98 2.98
N ASN A 182 -28.68 2.21 2.61
CA ASN A 182 -27.77 3.18 3.23
C ASN A 182 -27.48 2.94 4.71
N LYS A 183 -27.77 1.74 5.23
CA LYS A 183 -27.38 1.37 6.60
C LYS A 183 -25.92 0.94 6.62
N SER A 184 -25.18 1.45 7.59
CA SER A 184 -23.77 1.08 7.82
C SER A 184 -23.62 -0.41 8.05
N THR A 185 -22.54 -0.98 7.50
CA THR A 185 -22.34 -2.44 7.52
C THR A 185 -21.09 -2.89 8.27
N ASN A 186 -20.29 -1.96 8.82
CA ASN A 186 -18.96 -2.25 9.37
C ASN A 186 -18.08 -3.02 8.35
N LYS A 187 -18.08 -2.62 7.07
CA LYS A 187 -17.35 -3.35 6.01
C LYS A 187 -16.37 -2.47 5.27
N TRP A 188 -15.19 -3.03 4.99
CA TRP A 188 -14.29 -2.49 3.98
C TRP A 188 -14.92 -2.53 2.61
N SER A 189 -14.58 -1.53 1.80
CA SER A 189 -14.92 -1.41 0.39
C SER A 189 -16.42 -1.35 0.06
N LYS A 190 -16.75 -0.53 -0.93
CA LYS A 190 -18.03 -0.61 -1.65
C LYS A 190 -17.83 -0.65 -3.18
N ALA A 191 -16.63 -1.03 -3.62
CA ALA A 191 -16.34 -1.16 -5.03
C ALA A 191 -17.30 -2.17 -5.69
N GLN A 192 -18.12 -1.70 -6.63
CA GLN A 192 -18.99 -2.58 -7.43
C GLN A 192 -18.16 -3.38 -8.44
N ASN A 193 -17.15 -2.70 -9.04
CA ASN A 193 -16.14 -3.36 -9.85
C ASN A 193 -14.97 -3.77 -8.94
N TYR A 194 -14.84 -5.07 -8.76
CA TYR A 194 -13.82 -5.73 -7.97
C TYR A 194 -12.38 -5.42 -8.41
N GLU A 195 -12.15 -5.08 -9.66
CA GLU A 195 -10.83 -4.67 -10.17
C GLU A 195 -10.40 -3.28 -9.68
N LYS A 196 -11.37 -2.45 -9.28
CA LYS A 196 -11.13 -1.08 -8.81
C LYS A 196 -11.00 -0.98 -7.28
N ARG A 197 -10.98 -2.11 -6.56
CA ARG A 197 -11.11 -2.14 -5.09
C ARG A 197 -10.02 -1.37 -4.34
N LEU A 198 -8.81 -1.22 -4.91
CA LEU A 198 -7.69 -0.52 -4.27
C LEU A 198 -7.80 1.01 -4.29
N TYR A 199 -8.75 1.58 -5.03
CA TYR A 199 -8.85 3.04 -5.15
C TYR A 199 -10.29 3.56 -5.17
N HIS A 200 -11.26 2.73 -5.55
CA HIS A 200 -12.65 3.15 -5.61
C HIS A 200 -13.43 2.75 -4.35
N HIS A 201 -13.66 3.71 -3.45
CA HIS A 201 -14.36 3.51 -2.18
C HIS A 201 -13.73 2.39 -1.34
N VAL A 202 -12.41 2.45 -1.10
CA VAL A 202 -11.69 1.55 -0.18
C VAL A 202 -12.33 1.62 1.21
N VAL A 203 -12.59 2.86 1.63
CA VAL A 203 -13.34 3.23 2.82
C VAL A 203 -14.49 4.14 2.40
N ARG A 204 -15.67 3.92 2.99
CA ARG A 204 -16.85 4.76 2.74
C ARG A 204 -17.66 4.94 4.01
N VAL A 205 -17.67 6.15 4.54
CA VAL A 205 -18.64 6.61 5.54
C VAL A 205 -19.63 7.51 4.82
N TRP A 206 -20.91 7.14 4.87
CA TRP A 206 -21.97 7.74 4.06
C TRP A 206 -22.02 9.28 4.21
N PHE A 207 -21.82 10.01 3.10
CA PHE A 207 -21.81 11.49 3.04
C PHE A 207 -20.85 12.20 4.01
N LYS A 208 -19.80 11.53 4.50
CA LYS A 208 -18.87 12.13 5.46
C LYS A 208 -17.41 11.99 5.03
N TYR A 209 -16.91 10.76 4.97
CA TYR A 209 -15.48 10.50 4.82
C TYR A 209 -15.23 9.31 3.94
N HIS A 210 -14.44 9.49 2.90
CA HIS A 210 -14.14 8.44 1.94
C HIS A 210 -12.64 8.28 1.71
N TRP A 211 -12.25 7.08 1.28
CA TRP A 211 -11.09 6.88 0.43
C TRP A 211 -11.62 6.57 -0.97
N LEU A 212 -11.56 7.55 -1.86
CA LEU A 212 -12.10 7.43 -3.21
C LEU A 212 -11.22 8.15 -4.22
N ILE A 213 -10.94 7.47 -5.32
CA ILE A 213 -10.40 8.07 -6.55
C ILE A 213 -11.33 7.66 -7.67
N SER A 214 -12.08 8.62 -8.21
CA SER A 214 -13.03 8.38 -9.28
C SER A 214 -12.97 9.51 -10.29
N GLN A 215 -12.48 9.18 -11.48
CA GLN A 215 -12.44 10.09 -12.61
C GLN A 215 -13.82 10.35 -13.19
N GLU A 216 -14.62 9.28 -13.27
CA GLU A 216 -15.99 9.30 -13.78
C GLU A 216 -16.83 10.31 -12.99
N LEU A 217 -16.63 10.35 -11.66
CA LEU A 217 -17.32 11.27 -10.77
C LEU A 217 -16.56 12.57 -10.52
N LYS A 218 -15.32 12.69 -11.01
CA LYS A 218 -14.36 13.77 -10.68
C LYS A 218 -14.20 13.98 -9.17
N ARG A 219 -14.10 12.88 -8.41
CA ARG A 219 -13.98 12.88 -6.94
C ARG A 219 -12.68 12.21 -6.51
N TYR A 220 -11.99 12.86 -5.59
CA TYR A 220 -10.69 12.44 -5.07
C TYR A 220 -10.64 12.77 -3.59
N GLU A 221 -10.84 11.76 -2.77
CA GLU A 221 -11.23 11.93 -1.37
C GLU A 221 -10.30 11.12 -0.49
N CYS A 222 -9.81 11.76 0.55
CA CYS A 222 -9.04 11.15 1.62
C CYS A 222 -9.57 11.72 2.93
N ASP A 223 -10.36 10.92 3.63
CA ASP A 223 -11.02 11.32 4.87
C ASP A 223 -11.93 12.56 4.71
N ASP A 224 -12.54 12.70 3.53
CA ASP A 224 -13.41 13.82 3.18
C ASP A 224 -14.58 13.37 2.29
N PHE A 225 -15.45 14.32 1.92
CA PHE A 225 -16.53 14.12 0.97
C PHE A 225 -16.67 15.34 0.05
N GLN A 226 -16.40 15.16 -1.24
CA GLN A 226 -16.47 16.19 -2.29
C GLN A 226 -15.58 17.41 -2.06
N ASP A 227 -14.52 17.28 -1.26
CA ASP A 227 -13.55 18.36 -1.07
C ASP A 227 -12.55 18.44 -2.22
N ASN A 228 -11.98 19.63 -2.40
CA ASN A 228 -10.99 19.89 -3.43
C ASN A 228 -9.68 19.13 -3.18
N VAL A 229 -8.93 18.88 -4.25
CA VAL A 229 -7.57 18.34 -4.18
C VAL A 229 -6.52 19.40 -4.48
N SER A 230 -5.40 19.32 -3.78
CA SER A 230 -4.22 20.15 -3.96
C SER A 230 -3.07 19.36 -4.55
N THR A 231 -2.17 20.04 -5.26
CA THR A 231 -0.90 19.43 -5.69
C THR A 231 -0.15 18.93 -4.46
N GLY A 232 0.27 17.66 -4.48
CA GLY A 232 0.93 17.00 -3.35
C GLY A 232 0.00 16.11 -2.52
N ASP A 233 -1.31 16.18 -2.70
CA ASP A 233 -2.23 15.18 -2.11
C ASP A 233 -1.90 13.79 -2.67
N PHE A 234 -2.00 12.76 -1.84
CA PHE A 234 -1.63 11.41 -2.28
C PHE A 234 -2.48 10.30 -1.65
N TRP A 235 -2.46 9.15 -2.31
CA TRP A 235 -3.02 7.88 -1.88
C TRP A 235 -2.03 6.77 -2.22
N LYS A 236 -1.49 6.14 -1.19
CA LYS A 236 -0.46 5.13 -1.29
C LYS A 236 -0.88 3.87 -0.54
N ILE A 237 -0.56 2.73 -1.14
CA ILE A 237 -0.78 1.42 -0.50
C ILE A 237 0.53 0.66 -0.53
N TYR A 238 0.85 0.05 0.61
CA TYR A 238 2.04 -0.78 0.78
C TYR A 238 1.68 -2.18 1.27
N VAL A 239 2.55 -3.14 1.00
CA VAL A 239 2.46 -4.52 1.51
C VAL A 239 3.74 -4.92 2.24
N ARG A 240 3.65 -5.82 3.22
CA ARG A 240 4.81 -6.52 3.79
C ARG A 240 4.47 -7.93 4.26
#